data_AF-A0A927U9P1-F1
#
_entry.id   AF-A0A927U9P1-F1
#
_cell.length_a   1.000
_cell.length_b   1.000
_cell.length_c   1.000
_cell.angle_alpha   90.00
_cell.angle_beta   90.00
_cell.angle_gamma   90.00
#
_symmetry.space_group_name_H-M   'P 1'
#
loop_
_entity.id
_entity.type
_entity.pdbx_description
1 polymer ?
#
loop_
_entity_poly.entity_id
_entity_poly.type
_entity_poly.pdbx_seq_one_letter_code
_entity_poly.pdbx_strand_id
1 'polypeptide(L)'
;MNVFNVAKAAVSAKDVAAFCGIKINRNNMCLCPFHNDKHPSMKIDKRYFCFACGAKGDAIDFVSAYFGLGLKDAAIKICDDFNLSYDSSYHHPPQNIKPKKSDEQIFKEANDYCFKVLSDYLHLLKEWKIEYAPKDESEEWRPYFCEALNEISHVEYLLDILLYGEVSDRAFLIQDYRKKVIDIERRINEHTARRKANDKRFSRMHGECR
;
A
#
# COMPACT_ATOMS: atom_id res chain seq x y z
N MET A 1 27.35 26.12 -4.66
CA MET A 1 26.22 27.09 -4.73
C MET A 1 24.96 26.42 -4.17
N ASN A 2 24.18 27.10 -3.33
CA ASN A 2 23.00 26.52 -2.65
C ASN A 2 21.89 26.17 -3.66
N VAL A 3 21.32 24.96 -3.58
CA VAL A 3 20.28 24.44 -4.48
C VAL A 3 19.06 25.37 -4.62
N PHE A 4 18.62 26.01 -3.52
CA PHE A 4 17.50 26.95 -3.56
C PHE A 4 17.81 28.18 -4.41
N ASN A 5 19.03 28.71 -4.28
CA ASN A 5 19.43 29.89 -5.03
C ASN A 5 19.60 29.57 -6.51
N VAL A 6 20.14 28.39 -6.83
CA VAL A 6 20.27 27.92 -8.22
C VAL A 6 18.89 27.77 -8.85
N ALA A 7 17.98 27.05 -8.20
CA ALA A 7 16.62 26.84 -8.70
C ALA A 7 15.86 28.17 -8.89
N LYS A 8 15.84 29.05 -7.88
CA LYS A 8 15.13 30.35 -7.98
C LYS A 8 15.72 31.31 -9.01
N ALA A 9 17.03 31.25 -9.26
CA ALA A 9 17.67 32.10 -10.24
C ALA A 9 17.48 31.60 -11.67
N ALA A 10 17.40 30.29 -11.85
CA ALA A 10 17.37 29.66 -13.17
C ALA A 10 15.97 29.54 -13.78
N VAL A 11 14.92 29.34 -12.97
CA VAL A 11 13.57 29.08 -13.48
C VAL A 11 12.50 29.94 -12.83
N SER A 12 11.51 30.31 -13.63
CA SER A 12 10.28 30.96 -13.16
C SER A 12 9.18 29.94 -12.85
N ALA A 13 8.16 30.35 -12.09
CA ALA A 13 6.95 29.53 -11.91
C ALA A 13 6.30 29.18 -13.27
N LYS A 14 6.35 30.10 -14.23
CA LYS A 14 5.86 29.88 -15.60
C LYS A 14 6.64 28.80 -16.34
N ASP A 15 7.97 28.78 -16.24
CA ASP A 15 8.81 27.77 -16.91
C ASP A 15 8.51 26.37 -16.36
N VAL A 16 8.41 26.27 -15.03
CA VAL A 16 8.03 25.02 -14.35
C VAL A 16 6.62 24.57 -14.75
N ALA A 17 5.63 25.46 -14.73
CA ALA A 17 4.27 25.09 -15.11
C ALA A 17 4.18 24.63 -16.58
N ALA A 18 4.89 25.30 -17.49
CA ALA A 18 4.98 24.89 -18.88
C ALA A 18 5.66 23.51 -19.02
N PHE A 19 6.74 23.26 -18.27
CA PHE A 19 7.43 21.97 -18.22
C PHE A 19 6.51 20.85 -17.72
N CYS A 20 5.66 21.13 -16.73
CA CYS A 20 4.61 20.21 -16.25
C CYS A 20 3.43 20.02 -17.23
N GLY A 21 3.47 20.64 -18.42
CA GLY A 21 2.43 20.49 -19.44
C GLY A 21 1.21 21.39 -19.26
N ILE A 22 1.28 22.40 -18.39
CA ILE A 22 0.17 23.34 -18.18
C ILE A 22 0.13 24.34 -19.32
N LYS A 23 -1.03 24.46 -19.95
CA LYS A 23 -1.27 25.44 -21.02
C LYS A 23 -1.45 26.83 -20.44
N ILE A 24 -0.54 27.72 -20.78
CA ILE A 24 -0.53 29.12 -20.34
C ILE A 24 -0.89 30.00 -21.52
N ASN A 25 -1.88 30.88 -21.35
CA ASN A 25 -2.31 31.77 -22.43
C ASN A 25 -1.40 33.01 -22.57
N ARG A 26 -1.66 33.84 -23.59
CA ARG A 26 -0.89 35.07 -23.87
C ARG A 26 -0.88 36.06 -22.70
N ASN A 27 -1.89 36.03 -21.84
CA ASN A 27 -2.01 36.88 -20.67
C ASN A 27 -1.42 36.23 -19.41
N ASN A 28 -0.58 35.19 -19.53
CA ASN A 28 0.00 34.47 -18.39
C ASN A 28 -1.07 33.90 -17.43
N MET A 29 -2.25 33.56 -17.94
CA MET A 29 -3.30 32.89 -17.19
C MET A 29 -3.38 31.41 -17.56
N CYS A 30 -3.68 30.58 -16.58
CA CYS A 30 -3.87 29.14 -16.74
C CYS A 30 -4.90 28.61 -15.73
N LEU A 31 -5.35 27.38 -15.95
CA LEU A 31 -6.13 26.63 -14.96
C LEU A 31 -5.24 26.35 -13.75
N CYS A 32 -5.77 26.59 -12.56
CA CYS A 32 -5.05 26.30 -11.33
C CYS A 32 -5.00 24.77 -11.11
N PRO A 33 -3.81 24.16 -11.00
CA PRO A 33 -3.70 22.72 -10.76
C PRO A 33 -4.00 22.35 -9.29
N PHE A 34 -4.14 23.34 -8.40
CA PHE A 34 -4.28 23.12 -6.96
C PHE A 34 -5.75 23.06 -6.48
N HIS A 35 -6.70 23.16 -7.40
CA HIS A 35 -8.12 22.89 -7.14
C HIS A 35 -8.81 22.44 -8.43
N ASN A 36 -10.07 22.02 -8.35
CA ASN A 36 -10.86 21.65 -9.52
C ASN A 36 -11.31 22.90 -10.29
N ASP A 37 -10.40 23.45 -11.09
CA ASP A 37 -10.61 24.69 -11.84
C ASP A 37 -11.18 24.44 -13.25
N LYS A 38 -12.24 25.17 -13.61
CA LYS A 38 -12.88 25.09 -14.94
C LYS A 38 -12.56 26.27 -15.85
N HIS A 39 -12.13 27.40 -15.27
CA HIS A 39 -11.85 28.63 -16.01
C HIS A 39 -10.52 29.21 -15.55
N PRO A 40 -9.60 29.64 -16.44
CA PRO A 40 -8.27 30.11 -16.04
C PRO A 40 -8.29 31.13 -14.90
N SER A 41 -7.96 30.69 -13.69
CA SER A 41 -8.03 31.50 -12.46
C SER A 41 -6.66 31.81 -11.86
N MET A 42 -5.59 31.25 -12.42
CA MET A 42 -4.22 31.42 -11.93
C MET A 42 -3.38 32.26 -12.88
N LYS A 43 -2.82 33.36 -12.35
CA LYS A 43 -1.80 34.17 -13.01
C LYS A 43 -0.43 33.59 -12.70
N ILE A 44 0.41 33.42 -13.71
CA ILE A 44 1.74 32.80 -13.57
C ILE A 44 2.82 33.46 -14.43
N ASP A 45 3.83 34.01 -13.76
CA ASP A 45 5.01 34.62 -14.38
C ASP A 45 6.29 34.12 -13.67
N LYS A 46 7.08 35.01 -13.05
CA LYS A 46 8.12 34.65 -12.08
C LYS A 46 7.52 33.93 -10.87
N ARG A 47 6.34 34.36 -10.44
CA ARG A 47 5.57 33.79 -9.32
C ARG A 47 4.17 33.41 -9.81
N TYR A 48 3.43 32.70 -9.00
CA TYR A 48 2.03 32.39 -9.28
C TYR A 48 1.11 32.91 -8.19
N PHE A 49 -0.11 33.25 -8.60
CA PHE A 49 -1.21 33.56 -7.71
C PHE A 49 -2.53 33.10 -8.34
N CYS A 50 -3.30 32.31 -7.60
CA CYS A 50 -4.64 31.88 -8.00
C CYS A 50 -5.69 32.73 -7.31
N PHE A 51 -6.52 33.41 -8.10
CA PHE A 51 -7.58 34.28 -7.59
C PHE A 51 -8.77 33.51 -6.98
N ALA A 52 -8.97 32.24 -7.38
CA ALA A 52 -10.07 31.42 -6.87
C ALA A 52 -9.76 30.76 -5.50
N CYS A 53 -8.62 30.06 -5.37
CA CYS A 53 -8.28 29.32 -4.14
C CYS A 53 -7.21 30.00 -3.27
N GLY A 54 -6.62 31.14 -3.71
CA GLY A 54 -5.60 31.87 -2.96
C GLY A 54 -4.20 31.25 -2.96
N ALA A 55 -4.00 30.12 -3.65
CA ALA A 55 -2.69 29.49 -3.80
C ALA A 55 -1.68 30.46 -4.44
N LYS A 56 -0.50 30.59 -3.85
CA LYS A 56 0.52 31.55 -4.30
C LYS A 56 1.92 31.08 -3.93
N GLY A 57 2.91 31.48 -4.72
CA GLY A 57 4.29 31.10 -4.46
C GLY A 57 5.24 31.39 -5.61
N ASP A 58 6.49 30.97 -5.47
CA ASP A 58 7.47 30.93 -6.55
C ASP A 58 7.54 29.54 -7.23
N ALA A 59 8.56 29.33 -8.07
CA ALA A 59 8.77 28.06 -8.78
C ALA A 59 8.90 26.86 -7.85
N ILE A 60 9.55 27.02 -6.68
CA ILE A 60 9.77 25.94 -5.72
C ILE A 60 8.46 25.62 -5.00
N ASP A 61 7.72 26.65 -4.57
CA ASP A 61 6.40 26.48 -3.96
C ASP A 61 5.45 25.74 -4.93
N PHE A 62 5.52 26.07 -6.22
CA PHE A 62 4.73 25.43 -7.25
C PHE A 62 5.04 23.93 -7.35
N VAL A 63 6.32 23.54 -7.50
CA VAL A 63 6.73 22.12 -7.59
C VAL A 63 6.39 21.37 -6.30
N SER A 64 6.61 21.99 -5.14
CA SER A 64 6.29 21.41 -3.85
C SER A 64 4.80 21.08 -3.76
N ALA A 65 3.92 22.03 -4.08
CA ALA A 65 2.47 21.81 -4.06
C ALA A 65 1.99 20.85 -5.16
N TYR A 66 2.58 20.90 -6.36
CA TYR A 66 2.15 20.10 -7.50
C TYR A 66 2.52 18.61 -7.36
N PHE A 67 3.69 18.31 -6.80
CA PHE A 67 4.19 16.94 -6.62
C PHE A 67 4.06 16.41 -5.18
N GLY A 68 3.60 17.22 -4.23
CA GLY A 68 3.51 16.83 -2.82
C GLY A 68 4.89 16.64 -2.16
N LEU A 69 5.88 17.44 -2.56
CA LEU A 69 7.27 17.34 -2.08
C LEU A 69 7.58 18.39 -1.01
N GLY A 70 8.57 18.11 -0.16
CA GLY A 70 9.16 19.14 0.70
C GLY A 70 9.90 20.20 -0.12
N LEU A 71 10.06 21.42 0.41
CA LEU A 71 10.67 22.55 -0.34
C LEU A 71 12.08 22.25 -0.86
N LYS A 72 12.90 21.52 -0.09
CA LYS A 72 14.25 21.12 -0.51
C LYS A 72 14.22 20.13 -1.66
N ASP A 73 13.35 19.12 -1.57
CA ASP A 73 13.20 18.10 -2.61
C ASP A 73 12.59 18.70 -3.89
N ALA A 74 11.70 19.69 -3.75
CA ALA A 74 11.19 20.47 -4.86
C ALA A 74 12.30 21.27 -5.57
N ALA A 75 13.21 21.90 -4.80
CA ALA A 75 14.36 22.60 -5.37
C ALA A 75 15.32 21.65 -6.11
N ILE A 76 15.60 20.48 -5.53
CA ILE A 76 16.40 19.42 -6.17
C ILE A 76 15.73 18.95 -7.46
N LYS A 77 14.44 18.64 -7.42
CA LYS A 77 13.67 18.22 -8.59
C LYS A 77 13.74 19.24 -9.72
N ILE A 78 13.65 20.54 -9.42
CA ILE A 78 13.84 21.60 -10.41
C ILE A 78 15.24 21.53 -11.01
N CYS A 79 16.29 21.41 -10.19
CA CYS A 79 17.64 21.31 -10.72
C CYS A 79 17.82 20.06 -11.60
N ASP A 80 17.28 18.92 -11.22
CA ASP A 80 17.37 17.67 -11.99
C ASP A 80 16.58 17.77 -13.32
N ASP A 81 15.33 18.22 -13.26
CA ASP A 81 14.45 18.35 -14.44
C ASP A 81 15.01 19.35 -15.47
N PHE A 82 15.70 20.41 -15.01
CA PHE A 82 16.30 21.46 -15.84
C PHE A 82 17.82 21.29 -16.05
N ASN A 83 18.42 20.18 -15.61
CA ASN A 83 19.85 19.89 -15.71
C ASN A 83 20.77 21.00 -15.17
N LEU A 84 20.44 21.55 -14.00
CA LEU A 84 21.19 22.62 -13.33
C LEU A 84 22.22 22.05 -12.35
N SER A 85 23.46 22.55 -12.43
CA SER A 85 24.52 22.16 -11.49
C SER A 85 24.39 22.90 -10.16
N TYR A 86 24.48 22.17 -9.05
CA TYR A 86 24.52 22.72 -7.68
C TYR A 86 25.47 21.90 -6.80
N ASP A 87 25.78 22.44 -5.62
CA ASP A 87 26.67 21.77 -4.68
C ASP A 87 25.96 20.62 -3.96
N SER A 88 26.33 19.39 -4.34
CA SER A 88 25.79 18.12 -3.87
C SER A 88 26.22 17.75 -2.44
N SER A 89 27.03 18.56 -1.74
CA SER A 89 27.45 18.25 -0.37
C SER A 89 26.30 18.09 0.64
N TYR A 90 25.09 18.49 0.28
CA TYR A 90 23.85 18.32 1.06
C TYR A 90 22.84 17.34 0.45
N HIS A 91 23.27 16.51 -0.53
CA HIS A 91 22.47 15.39 -1.02
C HIS A 91 22.41 14.30 0.04
N HIS A 92 21.32 14.29 0.79
CA HIS A 92 20.75 13.01 1.17
C HIS A 92 20.03 12.49 -0.08
N PRO A 93 20.18 11.21 -0.46
CA PRO A 93 19.35 10.61 -1.50
C PRO A 93 17.89 10.96 -1.21
N PRO A 94 17.05 11.21 -2.22
CA PRO A 94 15.62 11.39 -1.98
C PRO A 94 15.18 10.23 -1.10
N GLN A 95 14.77 10.54 0.13
CA GLN A 95 14.12 9.52 0.93
C GLN A 95 12.94 9.12 0.09
N ASN A 96 12.84 7.83 -0.20
CA ASN A 96 11.76 7.27 -0.96
C ASN A 96 10.49 7.50 -0.12
N ILE A 97 9.84 8.66 -0.26
CA ILE A 97 8.62 9.01 0.44
C ILE A 97 7.56 8.11 -0.20
N LYS A 98 7.52 6.86 0.26
CA LYS A 98 6.41 5.97 -0.06
C LYS A 98 5.16 6.72 0.38
N PRO A 99 4.16 6.89 -0.50
CA PRO A 99 2.92 7.56 -0.12
C PRO A 99 2.41 6.90 1.16
N LYS A 100 2.20 7.72 2.20
CA LYS A 100 1.67 7.23 3.47
C LYS A 100 0.27 6.69 3.17
N LYS A 101 0.07 5.40 3.35
CA LYS A 101 -1.24 4.76 3.10
C LYS A 101 -2.29 5.49 3.92
N SER A 102 -3.45 5.75 3.33
CA SER A 102 -4.58 6.29 4.08
C SER A 102 -5.06 5.28 5.12
N ASP A 103 -5.74 5.74 6.17
CA ASP A 103 -6.29 4.84 7.19
C ASP A 103 -7.28 3.84 6.57
N GLU A 104 -8.02 4.25 5.54
CA GLU A 104 -8.91 3.38 4.77
C GLU A 104 -8.14 2.28 4.03
N GLN A 105 -6.99 2.60 3.42
CA GLN A 105 -6.14 1.61 2.76
C GLN A 105 -5.53 0.63 3.78
N ILE A 106 -5.07 1.14 4.92
CA ILE A 106 -4.53 0.31 5.99
C ILE A 106 -5.61 -0.65 6.52
N PHE A 107 -6.82 -0.13 6.76
CA PHE A 107 -7.95 -0.93 7.21
C PHE A 107 -8.33 -2.00 6.17
N LYS A 108 -8.44 -1.61 4.90
CA LYS A 108 -8.75 -2.55 3.82
C LYS A 108 -7.72 -3.67 3.71
N GLU A 109 -6.43 -3.33 3.76
CA GLU A 109 -5.36 -4.34 3.73
C GLU A 109 -5.39 -5.28 4.93
N ALA A 110 -5.68 -4.75 6.12
CA ALA A 110 -5.82 -5.57 7.33
C ALA A 110 -7.04 -6.51 7.25
N ASN A 111 -8.16 -6.03 6.73
CA ASN A 111 -9.36 -6.84 6.49
C ASN A 111 -9.09 -7.93 5.44
N ASP A 112 -8.52 -7.56 4.30
CA ASP A 112 -8.17 -8.48 3.20
C ASP A 112 -7.18 -9.56 3.68
N TYR A 113 -6.20 -9.18 4.51
CA TYR A 113 -5.26 -10.12 5.12
C TYR A 113 -5.94 -11.10 6.09
N CYS A 114 -6.76 -10.59 7.02
CA CYS A 114 -7.47 -11.46 7.98
C CYS A 114 -8.40 -12.43 7.26
N PHE A 115 -9.15 -11.93 6.26
CA PHE A 115 -10.04 -12.76 5.46
C PHE A 115 -9.29 -13.87 4.74
N LYS A 116 -8.18 -13.54 4.08
CA LYS A 116 -7.36 -14.52 3.37
C LYS A 116 -6.90 -15.64 4.30
N VAL A 117 -6.27 -15.30 5.43
CA VAL A 117 -5.72 -16.29 6.36
C VAL A 117 -6.82 -17.18 6.95
N LEU A 118 -7.96 -16.60 7.34
CA LEU A 118 -9.09 -17.36 7.87
C LEU A 118 -9.75 -18.24 6.80
N SER A 119 -9.81 -17.79 5.56
CA SER A 119 -10.29 -18.60 4.43
C SER A 119 -9.36 -19.79 4.17
N ASP A 120 -8.04 -19.57 4.10
CA ASP A 120 -7.04 -20.61 3.94
C ASP A 120 -7.12 -21.63 5.10
N TYR A 121 -7.35 -21.14 6.32
CA TYR A 121 -7.55 -21.99 7.49
C TYR A 121 -8.82 -22.83 7.39
N LEU A 122 -9.95 -22.23 6.99
CA LEU A 122 -11.21 -22.92 6.84
C LEU A 122 -11.13 -24.06 5.82
N HIS A 123 -10.44 -23.82 4.69
CA HIS A 123 -10.19 -24.87 3.70
C HIS A 123 -9.39 -26.02 4.31
N LEU A 124 -8.32 -25.70 5.04
CA LEU A 124 -7.49 -26.71 5.70
C LEU A 124 -8.28 -27.50 6.75
N LEU A 125 -9.13 -26.85 7.54
CA LEU A 125 -9.98 -27.53 8.51
C LEU A 125 -10.98 -28.46 7.81
N LYS A 126 -11.56 -28.05 6.68
CA LYS A 126 -12.46 -28.89 5.89
C LYS A 126 -11.74 -30.13 5.34
N GLU A 127 -10.49 -30.00 4.91
CA GLU A 127 -9.64 -31.14 4.54
C GLU A 127 -9.38 -32.05 5.74
N TRP A 128 -8.95 -31.48 6.88
CA TRP A 128 -8.63 -32.24 8.09
C TRP A 128 -9.83 -33.01 8.65
N LYS A 129 -11.03 -32.43 8.57
CA LYS A 129 -12.28 -33.10 8.95
C LYS A 129 -12.51 -34.39 8.16
N ILE A 130 -12.06 -34.45 6.91
CA ILE A 130 -12.23 -35.63 6.05
C ILE A 130 -11.03 -36.58 6.20
N GLU A 131 -9.81 -36.06 6.09
CA GLU A 131 -8.57 -36.85 6.05
C GLU A 131 -8.28 -37.55 7.38
N TYR A 132 -8.61 -36.92 8.51
CA TYR A 132 -8.31 -37.42 9.85
C TYR A 132 -9.54 -37.98 10.58
N ALA A 133 -10.66 -38.18 9.87
CA ALA A 133 -11.86 -38.78 10.44
C ALA A 133 -11.57 -40.20 10.99
N PRO A 134 -12.01 -40.52 12.22
CA PRO A 134 -11.96 -41.88 12.74
C PRO A 134 -12.70 -42.85 11.81
N LYS A 135 -12.13 -44.02 11.55
CA LYS A 135 -12.75 -45.03 10.67
C LYS A 135 -13.86 -45.82 11.36
N ASP A 136 -13.78 -45.93 12.68
CA ASP A 136 -14.73 -46.62 13.53
C ASP A 136 -14.76 -46.00 14.93
N GLU A 137 -15.73 -46.42 15.74
CA GLU A 137 -16.00 -45.86 17.07
C GLU A 137 -14.91 -46.16 18.12
N SER A 138 -13.99 -47.09 17.81
CA SER A 138 -12.90 -47.46 18.72
C SER A 138 -11.58 -46.72 18.46
N GLU A 139 -11.46 -46.01 17.32
CA GLU A 139 -10.27 -45.24 17.00
C GLU A 139 -10.20 -43.93 17.80
N GLU A 140 -9.04 -43.65 18.39
CA GLU A 140 -8.80 -42.39 19.09
C GLU A 140 -8.85 -41.21 18.11
N TRP A 141 -9.56 -40.16 18.51
CA TRP A 141 -9.75 -39.01 17.63
C TRP A 141 -8.47 -38.21 17.48
N ARG A 142 -8.05 -38.03 16.23
CA ARG A 142 -6.82 -37.31 15.90
C ARG A 142 -6.97 -35.83 16.23
N PRO A 143 -5.93 -35.16 16.77
CA PRO A 143 -6.02 -33.74 17.14
C PRO A 143 -6.52 -32.81 16.02
N TYR A 144 -6.08 -33.01 14.78
CA TYR A 144 -6.53 -32.23 13.63
C TYR A 144 -8.01 -32.40 13.31
N PHE A 145 -8.57 -33.58 13.55
CA PHE A 145 -10.00 -33.84 13.37
C PHE A 145 -10.83 -33.11 14.43
N CYS A 146 -10.42 -33.23 15.71
CA CYS A 146 -11.06 -32.50 16.81
C CYS A 146 -11.03 -30.99 16.59
N GLU A 147 -9.89 -30.45 16.17
CA GLU A 147 -9.73 -29.04 15.87
C GLU A 147 -10.63 -28.59 14.71
N ALA A 148 -10.71 -29.38 13.63
CA ALA A 148 -11.62 -29.09 12.54
C ALA A 148 -13.08 -29.02 12.98
N LEU A 149 -13.54 -29.96 13.81
CA LEU A 149 -14.91 -29.92 14.32
C LEU A 149 -15.18 -28.70 15.21
N ASN A 150 -14.19 -28.30 16.02
CA ASN A 150 -14.34 -27.19 16.96
C ASN A 150 -14.29 -25.82 16.28
N GLU A 151 -13.39 -25.63 15.29
CA GLU A 151 -13.11 -24.30 14.75
C GLU A 151 -13.88 -23.97 13.47
N ILE A 152 -14.42 -24.93 12.70
CA ILE A 152 -15.09 -24.64 11.40
C ILE A 152 -16.20 -23.61 11.55
N SER A 153 -17.19 -23.86 12.43
CA SER A 153 -18.35 -22.97 12.58
C SER A 153 -17.92 -21.59 13.09
N HIS A 154 -16.91 -21.56 13.96
CA HIS A 154 -16.38 -20.30 14.50
C HIS A 154 -15.70 -19.49 13.41
N VAL A 155 -14.83 -20.11 12.62
CA VAL A 155 -14.12 -19.44 11.52
C VAL A 155 -15.09 -18.96 10.44
N GLU A 156 -16.14 -19.73 10.13
CA GLU A 156 -17.22 -19.31 9.23
C GLU A 156 -17.91 -18.04 9.74
N TYR A 157 -18.25 -17.98 11.02
CA TYR A 157 -18.81 -16.78 11.65
C TYR A 157 -17.87 -15.57 11.56
N LEU A 158 -16.57 -15.74 11.79
CA LEU A 158 -15.59 -14.65 11.66
C LEU A 158 -15.50 -14.13 10.22
N LEU A 159 -15.55 -15.03 9.23
CA LEU A 159 -15.52 -14.67 7.82
C LEU A 159 -16.77 -13.89 7.41
N ASP A 160 -17.95 -14.26 7.94
CA ASP A 160 -19.19 -13.53 7.70
C ASP A 160 -19.10 -12.08 8.23
N ILE A 161 -18.51 -11.87 9.41
CA ILE A 161 -18.25 -10.51 9.93
C ILE A 161 -17.33 -9.73 8.98
N LEU A 162 -16.24 -10.34 8.49
CA LEU A 162 -15.28 -9.66 7.60
C LEU A 162 -15.89 -9.27 6.24
N LEU A 163 -16.86 -10.03 5.74
CA LEU A 163 -17.52 -9.77 4.46
C LEU A 163 -18.72 -8.83 4.57
N TYR A 164 -19.57 -9.04 5.57
CA TYR A 164 -20.90 -8.42 5.65
C TYR A 164 -21.13 -7.59 6.92
N GLY A 165 -20.22 -7.65 7.90
CA GLY A 165 -20.34 -6.90 9.15
C GLY A 165 -20.17 -5.39 8.98
N GLU A 166 -20.67 -4.64 9.96
CA GLU A 166 -20.46 -3.20 10.00
C GLU A 166 -18.97 -2.84 10.11
N VAL A 167 -18.59 -1.61 9.76
CA VAL A 167 -17.19 -1.18 9.79
C VAL A 167 -16.61 -1.29 11.21
N SER A 168 -17.41 -0.98 12.24
CA SER A 168 -17.02 -1.12 13.64
C SER A 168 -16.75 -2.57 14.03
N ASP A 169 -17.60 -3.51 13.61
CA ASP A 169 -17.46 -4.93 13.95
C ASP A 169 -16.22 -5.52 13.28
N ARG A 170 -16.00 -5.18 12.00
CA ARG A 170 -14.78 -5.56 11.28
C ARG A 170 -13.53 -4.98 11.93
N ALA A 171 -13.55 -3.72 12.32
CA ALA A 171 -12.42 -3.08 13.01
C ALA A 171 -12.12 -3.75 14.35
N PHE A 172 -13.16 -4.03 15.15
CA PHE A 172 -13.02 -4.73 16.42
C PHE A 172 -12.44 -6.13 16.22
N LEU A 173 -12.99 -6.89 15.26
CA LEU A 173 -12.50 -8.23 14.93
C LEU A 173 -11.03 -8.20 14.49
N ILE A 174 -10.66 -7.32 13.57
CA ILE A 174 -9.28 -7.18 13.09
C ILE A 174 -8.33 -6.89 14.24
N GLN A 175 -8.73 -6.02 15.18
CA GLN A 175 -7.91 -5.67 16.33
C GLN A 175 -7.75 -6.83 17.31
N ASP A 176 -8.86 -7.49 17.67
CA ASP A 176 -8.90 -8.54 18.69
C ASP A 176 -8.28 -9.86 18.21
N TYR A 177 -8.58 -10.25 16.96
CA TYR A 177 -8.11 -11.51 16.38
C TYR A 177 -6.74 -11.44 15.72
N ARG A 178 -6.10 -10.25 15.66
CA ARG A 178 -4.82 -10.04 14.98
C ARG A 178 -3.77 -11.09 15.32
N LYS A 179 -3.57 -11.37 16.61
CA LYS A 179 -2.57 -12.34 17.08
C LYS A 179 -2.96 -13.77 16.67
N LYS A 180 -4.23 -14.15 16.87
CA LYS A 180 -4.73 -15.49 16.49
C LYS A 180 -4.58 -15.72 14.99
N VAL A 181 -4.86 -14.72 14.16
CA VAL A 181 -4.67 -14.78 12.69
C VAL A 181 -3.19 -15.02 12.34
N ILE A 182 -2.25 -14.30 12.95
CA ILE A 182 -0.80 -14.52 12.72
C ILE A 182 -0.37 -15.93 13.12
N ASP A 183 -0.86 -16.43 14.27
CA ASP A 183 -0.55 -17.78 14.72
C ASP A 183 -1.15 -18.87 13.81
N ILE A 184 -2.37 -18.64 13.30
CA ILE A 184 -3.02 -19.50 12.30
C ILE A 184 -2.19 -19.54 11.02
N GLU A 185 -1.80 -18.38 10.47
CA GLU A 185 -0.98 -18.32 9.24
C GLU A 185 0.33 -19.09 9.41
N ARG A 186 1.01 -18.90 10.55
CA ARG A 186 2.23 -19.67 10.86
C ARG A 186 1.96 -21.17 10.85
N ARG A 187 0.89 -21.63 11.50
CA ARG A 187 0.53 -23.06 11.55
C ARG A 187 0.18 -23.63 10.18
N ILE A 188 -0.55 -22.89 9.35
CA ILE A 188 -0.86 -23.28 7.95
C ILE A 188 0.44 -23.49 7.17
N ASN A 189 1.37 -22.53 7.28
CA ASN A 189 2.65 -22.59 6.59
C ASN A 189 3.50 -23.78 7.05
N GLU A 190 3.57 -24.04 8.36
CA GLU A 190 4.28 -25.20 8.91
C GLU A 190 3.69 -26.52 8.43
N HIS A 191 2.36 -26.66 8.46
CA HIS A 191 1.67 -27.85 7.97
C HIS A 191 1.90 -28.08 6.47
N THR A 192 1.77 -27.02 5.67
CA THR A 192 1.99 -27.06 4.22
C THR A 192 3.44 -27.44 3.88
N ALA A 193 4.41 -26.92 4.62
CA ALA A 193 5.82 -27.28 4.46
C ALA A 193 6.08 -28.75 4.79
N ARG A 194 5.47 -29.28 5.87
CA ARG A 194 5.56 -30.70 6.24
C ARG A 194 4.96 -31.62 5.17
N ARG A 195 3.77 -31.31 4.65
CA ARG A 195 3.16 -32.08 3.54
C ARG A 195 4.08 -32.12 2.32
N LYS A 196 4.57 -30.96 1.86
CA LYS A 196 5.49 -30.88 0.72
C LYS A 196 6.80 -31.64 0.92
N ALA A 197 7.34 -31.66 2.13
CA ALA A 197 8.55 -32.42 2.46
C ALA A 197 8.29 -33.94 2.37
N ASN A 198 7.15 -34.40 2.87
CA ASN A 198 6.73 -35.79 2.80
C ASN A 198 6.53 -36.24 1.33
N ASP A 199 5.87 -35.42 0.51
CA ASP A 199 5.64 -35.71 -0.92
C ASP A 199 6.95 -35.82 -1.71
N LYS A 200 7.91 -34.92 -1.43
CA LYS A 200 9.25 -34.97 -2.04
C LYS A 200 10.03 -36.21 -1.61
N ARG A 201 9.92 -36.64 -0.36
CA ARG A 201 10.56 -37.86 0.15
C ARG A 201 9.95 -39.09 -0.51
N PHE A 202 8.62 -39.16 -0.62
CA PHE A 202 7.91 -40.23 -1.31
C PHE A 202 8.29 -40.31 -2.79
N SER A 203 8.34 -39.17 -3.48
CA SER A 203 8.75 -39.09 -4.89
C SER A 203 10.20 -39.51 -5.13
N ARG A 204 11.12 -39.22 -4.20
CA ARG A 204 12.52 -39.69 -4.27
C ARG A 204 12.64 -41.19 -4.04
N MET A 205 11.88 -41.74 -3.09
CA MET A 205 11.92 -43.18 -2.78
C MET A 205 11.33 -44.05 -3.90
N HIS A 206 10.39 -43.53 -4.68
CA HIS A 206 9.71 -44.26 -5.76
C HIS A 206 10.08 -43.78 -7.17
N GLY A 207 10.98 -42.81 -7.31
CA GLY A 207 11.42 -42.22 -8.57
C GLY A 207 12.69 -42.82 -9.19
N GLU A 208 13.37 -43.76 -8.52
CA GLU A 208 14.61 -44.41 -9.00
C GLU A 208 14.36 -45.83 -9.55
N CYS A 209 13.21 -46.08 -10.17
CA CYS A 209 12.97 -47.29 -10.97
C CYS A 209 12.73 -46.90 -12.43
N ARG A 210 13.80 -46.55 -13.16
CA ARG A 210 13.86 -46.60 -14.62
C ARG A 210 15.26 -46.96 -15.08
#